data_AF-A0A7V9G8Q4-F1
#
_entry.id   AF-A0A7V9G8Q4-F1
#
_cell.length_a   1.000
_cell.length_b   1.000
_cell.length_c   1.000
_cell.angle_alpha   90.00
_cell.angle_beta   90.00
_cell.angle_gamma   90.00
#
_symmetry.space_group_name_H-M   'P 1'
#
loop_
_entity.id
_entity.type
_entity.pdbx_description
1 polymer ?
#
loop_
_entity_poly.entity_id
_entity_poly.type
_entity_poly.pdbx_seq_one_letter_code
_entity_poly.pdbx_strand_id
1 'polypeptide(L)'
;MTRRTAVAAEEVGMGHPDGDTAAAIDPTRFGLPTPDDGERRDWEESRGTCPERIDFIEPAQVAEHCGLAGLGAALSAEIVDATRIYQRHPELRQLAWHLHRRLAAASVMQPAHIRWPRLPDAFGEGRDFVCLHVLLSRVPAMLAFHRGRGIPHQVSLDTLDDLRLWSADHRRKRGTAGFSNPGWLTNHIVGRIFRIGRLQYDLGTFSYAVHVFRHRLDRRVVALAGDAQRFRADGQCDGANGITDPTGGFETRFERSSTSIHGHPISTRGAVLRDPVDLPPSDWECVLEKGAHVLGVHIP
;
A
#
# COMPACT_ATOMS: atom_id res chain seq x y z
N MET A 1 12.22 -54.92 -62.14
CA MET A 1 11.60 -53.66 -62.60
C MET A 1 10.52 -53.29 -61.60
N THR A 2 10.61 -52.07 -61.09
CA THR A 2 10.32 -51.72 -59.69
C THR A 2 8.93 -51.11 -59.53
N ARG A 3 8.16 -51.55 -58.52
CA ARG A 3 6.93 -50.89 -58.05
C ARG A 3 7.26 -49.58 -57.34
N ARG A 4 6.49 -48.51 -57.59
CA ARG A 4 6.32 -47.34 -56.69
C ARG A 4 4.99 -46.64 -57.01
N THR A 5 3.95 -46.85 -56.19
CA THR A 5 3.47 -46.03 -55.05
C THR A 5 2.88 -44.68 -55.48
N ALA A 6 1.55 -44.55 -55.34
CA ALA A 6 0.80 -43.30 -55.43
C ALA A 6 0.98 -42.48 -54.14
N VAL A 7 1.15 -41.17 -54.28
CA VAL A 7 1.12 -40.20 -53.18
C VAL A 7 0.00 -39.21 -53.50
N ALA A 8 -0.92 -39.05 -52.57
CA ALA A 8 -2.02 -38.10 -52.62
C ALA A 8 -1.50 -36.66 -52.50
N ALA A 9 -2.09 -35.75 -53.27
CA ALA A 9 -1.84 -34.33 -53.18
C ALA A 9 -2.63 -33.76 -51.99
N GLU A 10 -1.91 -33.21 -51.02
CA GLU A 10 -2.46 -32.38 -49.94
C GLU A 10 -2.61 -30.93 -50.43
N GLU A 11 -3.78 -30.36 -50.23
CA GLU A 11 -4.11 -28.97 -50.53
C GLU A 11 -3.29 -28.02 -49.65
N VAL A 12 -2.70 -27.02 -50.31
CA VAL A 12 -1.97 -25.92 -49.67
C VAL A 12 -2.98 -24.98 -49.02
N GLY A 13 -3.20 -25.16 -47.72
CA GLY A 13 -3.84 -24.15 -46.88
C GLY A 13 -2.91 -22.95 -46.71
N MET A 14 -3.29 -21.81 -47.30
CA MET A 14 -2.65 -20.52 -47.05
C MET A 14 -2.78 -20.19 -45.56
N GLY A 15 -1.67 -20.32 -44.83
CA GLY A 15 -1.53 -19.78 -43.48
C GLY A 15 -1.73 -18.27 -43.50
N HIS A 16 -2.78 -17.81 -42.83
CA HIS A 16 -2.89 -16.43 -42.39
C HIS A 16 -1.67 -16.13 -41.49
N PRO A 17 -0.96 -15.00 -41.67
CA PRO A 17 0.14 -14.66 -40.79
C PRO A 17 -0.44 -14.39 -39.40
N ASP A 18 -0.01 -15.17 -38.42
CA ASP A 18 -0.28 -14.95 -37.01
C ASP A 18 0.03 -13.48 -36.69
N GLY A 19 -1.03 -12.76 -36.29
CA GLY A 19 -0.89 -11.42 -35.75
C GLY A 19 0.05 -11.48 -34.55
N ASP A 20 1.07 -10.64 -34.60
CA ASP A 20 2.07 -10.40 -33.56
C ASP A 20 1.37 -10.28 -32.19
N THR A 21 1.32 -11.40 -31.46
CA THR A 21 0.83 -11.43 -30.09
C THR A 21 1.94 -10.84 -29.26
N ALA A 22 1.90 -9.51 -29.07
CA ALA A 22 2.73 -8.82 -28.11
C ALA A 22 2.72 -9.63 -26.79
N ALA A 23 3.85 -10.28 -26.50
CA ALA A 23 3.96 -11.29 -25.46
C ALA A 23 3.34 -10.76 -24.16
N ALA A 24 2.57 -11.60 -23.46
CA ALA A 24 1.99 -11.23 -22.17
C ALA A 24 3.10 -10.68 -21.25
N ILE A 25 2.90 -9.50 -20.69
CA ILE A 25 3.88 -8.90 -19.79
C ILE A 25 3.91 -9.72 -18.51
N ASP A 26 5.08 -10.30 -18.22
CA ASP A 26 5.34 -11.03 -16.99
C ASP A 26 5.64 -10.04 -15.84
N PRO A 27 4.78 -9.95 -14.81
CA PRO A 27 5.00 -9.03 -13.69
C PRO A 27 6.31 -9.29 -12.92
N THR A 28 6.84 -10.51 -12.98
CA THR A 28 8.10 -10.87 -12.29
C THR A 28 9.30 -10.10 -12.82
N ARG A 29 9.25 -9.68 -14.10
CA ARG A 29 10.26 -8.80 -14.71
C ARG A 29 10.37 -7.46 -13.97
N PHE A 30 9.30 -7.00 -13.32
CA PHE A 30 9.28 -5.76 -12.54
C PHE A 30 9.65 -5.96 -11.06
N GLY A 31 10.10 -7.15 -10.67
CA GLY A 31 10.38 -7.49 -9.27
C GLY A 31 9.12 -7.74 -8.44
N LEU A 32 7.99 -8.05 -9.09
CA LEU A 32 6.78 -8.54 -8.42
C LEU A 32 6.82 -10.08 -8.29
N PRO A 33 6.09 -10.68 -7.34
CA PRO A 33 5.93 -12.12 -7.31
C PRO A 33 5.13 -12.62 -8.51
N THR A 34 5.20 -13.93 -8.76
CA THR A 34 4.30 -14.58 -9.73
C THR A 34 2.85 -14.32 -9.32
N PRO A 35 2.01 -13.78 -10.23
CA PRO A 35 0.64 -13.44 -9.89
C PRO A 35 -0.18 -14.69 -9.58
N ASP A 36 -1.19 -14.58 -8.72
CA ASP A 36 -2.26 -15.57 -8.63
C ASP A 36 -3.27 -15.43 -9.81
N ASP A 37 -4.31 -16.27 -9.86
CA ASP A 37 -5.30 -16.22 -10.95
C ASP A 37 -6.11 -14.94 -10.99
N GLY A 38 -6.37 -14.32 -9.82
CA GLY A 38 -7.05 -13.04 -9.73
C GLY A 38 -6.18 -11.91 -10.25
N GLU A 39 -4.92 -11.90 -9.83
CA GLU A 39 -3.93 -10.92 -10.29
C GLU A 39 -3.65 -11.04 -11.78
N ARG A 40 -3.59 -12.27 -12.34
CA ARG A 40 -3.46 -12.48 -13.80
C ARG A 40 -4.58 -11.79 -14.57
N ARG A 41 -5.84 -11.95 -14.13
CA ARG A 41 -6.99 -11.30 -14.78
C ARG A 41 -6.93 -9.78 -14.69
N ASP A 42 -6.53 -9.23 -13.54
CA ASP A 42 -6.36 -7.77 -13.35
C ASP A 42 -5.26 -7.20 -14.27
N TRP A 43 -4.17 -7.94 -14.46
CA TRP A 43 -3.12 -7.58 -15.43
C TRP A 43 -3.62 -7.62 -16.88
N GLU A 44 -4.37 -8.65 -17.26
CA GLU A 44 -4.97 -8.75 -18.59
C GLU A 44 -5.94 -7.60 -18.88
N GLU A 45 -6.78 -7.26 -17.91
CA GLU A 45 -7.70 -6.13 -18.00
C GLU A 45 -6.95 -4.79 -18.10
N SER A 46 -5.90 -4.62 -17.29
CA SER A 46 -5.04 -3.44 -17.34
C SER A 46 -4.39 -3.28 -18.71
N ARG A 47 -3.89 -4.37 -19.31
CA ARG A 47 -3.35 -4.36 -20.68
C ARG A 47 -4.42 -3.99 -21.70
N GLY A 48 -5.61 -4.60 -21.62
CA GLY A 48 -6.71 -4.35 -22.56
C GLY A 48 -7.29 -2.93 -22.52
N THR A 49 -7.03 -2.19 -21.45
CA THR A 49 -7.49 -0.79 -21.26
C THR A 49 -6.36 0.24 -21.37
N CYS A 50 -5.12 -0.20 -21.60
CA CYS A 50 -3.98 0.69 -21.68
C CYS A 50 -4.09 1.55 -22.94
N PRO A 51 -4.15 2.89 -22.82
CA PRO A 51 -4.25 3.75 -23.99
C PRO A 51 -2.93 3.77 -24.76
N GLU A 52 -3.01 4.08 -26.06
CA GLU A 52 -1.82 4.24 -26.93
C GLU A 52 -0.88 5.34 -26.43
N ARG A 53 -1.43 6.38 -25.78
CA ARG A 53 -0.70 7.48 -25.13
C ARG A 53 -1.14 7.56 -23.66
N ILE A 54 -0.18 7.66 -22.76
CA ILE A 54 -0.42 7.75 -21.31
C ILE A 54 0.02 9.14 -20.84
N ASP A 55 -0.93 10.06 -20.70
CA ASP A 55 -0.58 11.46 -20.46
C ASP A 55 0.20 11.70 -19.17
N PHE A 56 -0.08 10.98 -18.08
CA PHE A 56 0.55 11.25 -16.79
C PHE A 56 2.04 10.89 -16.71
N ILE A 57 2.59 10.20 -17.71
CA ILE A 57 4.03 9.94 -17.83
C ILE A 57 4.70 10.82 -18.89
N GLU A 58 3.95 11.69 -19.56
CA GLU A 58 4.50 12.67 -20.50
C GLU A 58 5.23 13.78 -19.75
N PRO A 59 6.40 14.24 -20.22
CA PRO A 59 7.24 15.21 -19.50
C PRO A 59 6.49 16.48 -19.06
N ALA A 60 5.65 17.04 -19.93
CA ALA A 60 4.88 18.24 -19.64
C ALA A 60 3.83 18.02 -18.54
N GLN A 61 3.14 16.88 -18.56
CA GLN A 61 2.13 16.53 -17.57
C GLN A 61 2.77 16.22 -16.21
N VAL A 62 3.92 15.54 -16.20
CA VAL A 62 4.71 15.31 -14.99
C VAL A 62 5.17 16.62 -14.37
N ALA A 63 5.62 17.58 -15.20
CA ALA A 63 6.01 18.91 -14.73
C ALA A 63 4.82 19.66 -14.10
N GLU A 64 3.64 19.61 -14.72
CA GLU A 64 2.41 20.20 -14.17
C GLU A 64 2.04 19.58 -12.81
N HIS A 65 2.04 18.25 -12.71
CA HIS A 65 1.73 17.55 -11.46
C HIS A 65 2.75 17.85 -10.35
N CYS A 66 4.04 18.01 -10.70
CA CYS A 66 5.06 18.47 -9.75
C CYS A 66 4.75 19.88 -9.23
N GLY A 67 4.33 20.79 -10.11
CA GLY A 67 3.92 22.15 -9.74
C GLY A 67 2.71 22.17 -8.81
N LEU A 68 1.68 21.37 -9.12
CA LEU A 68 0.50 21.20 -8.26
C LEU A 68 0.84 20.62 -6.89
N ALA A 69 1.83 19.73 -6.82
CA ALA A 69 2.33 19.16 -5.58
C ALA A 69 3.26 20.08 -4.79
N GLY A 70 3.59 21.27 -5.31
CA GLY A 70 4.50 22.22 -4.66
C GLY A 70 5.96 21.75 -4.61
N LEU A 71 6.38 20.88 -5.53
CA LEU A 71 7.77 20.41 -5.58
C LEU A 71 8.70 21.50 -6.12
N GLY A 72 9.89 21.60 -5.53
CA GLY A 72 10.91 22.57 -5.96
C GLY A 72 11.52 22.21 -7.32
N ALA A 73 11.93 23.24 -8.07
CA ALA A 73 12.39 23.12 -9.46
C ALA A 73 13.48 22.05 -9.69
N ALA A 74 14.44 21.91 -8.77
CA ALA A 74 15.50 20.91 -8.89
C ALA A 74 14.95 19.48 -8.85
N LEU A 75 14.06 19.17 -7.90
CA LEU A 75 13.44 17.85 -7.80
C LEU A 75 12.48 17.62 -8.97
N SER A 76 11.70 18.62 -9.37
CA SER A 76 10.81 18.51 -10.54
C SER A 76 11.59 18.20 -11.82
N ALA A 77 12.74 18.82 -12.03
CA ALA A 77 13.58 18.55 -13.19
C ALA A 77 14.06 17.09 -13.22
N GLU A 78 14.51 16.53 -12.08
CA GLU A 78 14.92 15.12 -11.99
C GLU A 78 13.77 14.14 -12.29
N ILE A 79 12.58 14.42 -11.75
CA ILE A 79 11.38 13.60 -11.97
C ILE A 79 11.00 13.66 -13.46
N VAL A 80 10.96 14.84 -14.06
CA VAL A 80 10.65 15.01 -15.49
C VAL A 80 11.69 14.31 -16.37
N ASP A 81 12.98 14.41 -16.02
CA ASP A 81 14.08 13.74 -16.75
C ASP A 81 13.91 12.22 -16.74
N ALA A 82 13.48 11.67 -15.60
CA ALA A 82 13.25 10.25 -15.42
C ALA A 82 12.16 9.67 -16.32
N THR A 83 11.28 10.48 -16.92
CA THR A 83 10.28 9.99 -17.91
C THR A 83 10.93 9.35 -19.15
N ARG A 84 12.19 9.66 -19.47
CA ARG A 84 12.93 9.01 -20.57
C ARG A 84 13.05 7.50 -20.40
N ILE A 85 12.89 6.98 -19.18
CA ILE A 85 12.89 5.53 -18.95
C ILE A 85 11.80 4.81 -19.75
N TYR A 86 10.64 5.44 -19.98
CA TYR A 86 9.54 4.83 -20.74
C TYR A 86 9.85 4.69 -22.24
N GLN A 87 10.82 5.46 -22.76
CA GLN A 87 11.31 5.31 -24.12
C GLN A 87 12.35 4.18 -24.22
N ARG A 88 13.20 4.04 -23.20
CA ARG A 88 14.22 2.98 -23.10
C ARG A 88 13.60 1.60 -22.82
N HIS A 89 12.52 1.59 -22.04
CA HIS A 89 11.82 0.40 -21.59
C HIS A 89 10.30 0.58 -21.78
N PRO A 90 9.78 0.42 -23.02
CA PRO A 90 8.36 0.60 -23.32
C PRO A 90 7.42 -0.27 -22.47
N GLU A 91 7.89 -1.42 -21.98
CA GLU A 91 7.15 -2.31 -21.07
C GLU A 91 6.74 -1.62 -19.75
N LEU A 92 7.51 -0.63 -19.28
CA LEU A 92 7.19 0.12 -18.05
C LEU A 92 5.94 0.99 -18.20
N ARG A 93 5.50 1.27 -19.42
CA ARG A 93 4.25 2.01 -19.70
C ARG A 93 3.04 1.20 -19.22
N GLN A 94 3.03 -0.10 -19.50
CA GLN A 94 1.95 -0.99 -19.03
C GLN A 94 1.98 -1.16 -17.50
N LEU A 95 3.18 -1.26 -16.90
CA LEU A 95 3.31 -1.26 -15.44
C LEU A 95 2.74 0.03 -14.83
N ALA A 96 3.15 1.19 -15.35
CA ALA A 96 2.67 2.48 -14.86
C ALA A 96 1.15 2.60 -14.99
N TRP A 97 0.57 2.16 -16.11
CA TRP A 97 -0.87 2.13 -16.32
C TRP A 97 -1.60 1.20 -15.33
N HIS A 98 -1.10 -0.03 -15.14
CA HIS A 98 -1.66 -0.98 -14.19
C HIS A 98 -1.68 -0.39 -12.76
N LEU A 99 -0.55 0.16 -12.32
CA LEU A 99 -0.46 0.80 -11.00
C LEU A 99 -1.38 2.03 -10.89
N HIS A 100 -1.49 2.85 -11.93
CA HIS A 100 -2.39 4.00 -11.98
C HIS A 100 -3.86 3.58 -11.83
N ARG A 101 -4.29 2.57 -12.58
CA ARG A 101 -5.64 2.02 -12.48
C ARG A 101 -5.96 1.53 -11.07
N ARG A 102 -5.04 0.76 -10.50
CA ARG A 102 -5.19 0.24 -9.13
C ARG A 102 -5.25 1.35 -8.08
N LEU A 103 -4.46 2.41 -8.28
CA LEU A 103 -4.50 3.60 -7.43
C LEU A 103 -5.78 4.41 -7.62
N ALA A 104 -6.33 4.47 -8.84
CA ALA A 104 -7.59 5.16 -9.13
C ALA A 104 -8.81 4.46 -8.49
N ALA A 105 -8.76 3.14 -8.31
CA ALA A 105 -9.78 2.36 -7.61
C ALA A 105 -9.70 2.51 -6.07
N ALA A 106 -8.60 3.04 -5.54
CA ALA A 106 -8.41 3.24 -4.11
C ALA A 106 -9.24 4.42 -3.59
N SER A 107 -9.72 4.32 -2.35
CA SER A 107 -10.42 5.40 -1.66
C SER A 107 -10.05 5.46 -0.17
N VAL A 108 -10.54 6.49 0.52
CA VAL A 108 -10.38 6.63 1.98
C VAL A 108 -10.84 5.36 2.72
N MET A 109 -12.01 4.84 2.38
CA MET A 109 -12.62 3.68 3.05
C MET A 109 -12.16 2.33 2.48
N GLN A 110 -11.62 2.32 1.26
CA GLN A 110 -11.10 1.14 0.59
C GLN A 110 -9.69 1.43 0.07
N PRO A 111 -8.68 1.42 0.95
CA PRO A 111 -7.30 1.59 0.50
C PRO A 111 -6.94 0.41 -0.41
N ALA A 112 -6.44 0.70 -1.62
CA ALA A 112 -6.00 -0.36 -2.51
C ALA A 112 -4.74 -1.03 -1.96
N HIS A 113 -4.74 -2.36 -1.88
CA HIS A 113 -3.55 -3.16 -1.57
C HIS A 113 -2.61 -3.23 -2.77
N ILE A 114 -2.01 -2.10 -3.15
CA ILE A 114 -1.10 -2.01 -4.29
C ILE A 114 0.23 -2.63 -3.92
N ARG A 115 0.65 -3.66 -4.66
CA ARG A 115 2.03 -4.16 -4.59
C ARG A 115 2.92 -3.24 -5.41
N TRP A 116 3.52 -2.26 -4.74
CA TRP A 116 4.46 -1.36 -5.39
C TRP A 116 5.78 -2.10 -5.69
N PRO A 117 6.19 -2.18 -6.97
CA PRO A 117 7.39 -2.93 -7.35
C PRO A 117 8.66 -2.23 -6.89
N ARG A 118 9.70 -3.03 -6.64
CA ARG A 118 11.09 -2.56 -6.61
C ARG A 118 11.74 -3.00 -7.91
N LEU A 119 11.86 -2.07 -8.86
CA LEU A 119 12.36 -2.39 -10.19
C LEU A 119 13.81 -2.90 -10.13
N PRO A 120 14.15 -4.00 -10.84
CA PRO A 120 15.51 -4.51 -10.95
C PRO A 120 16.51 -3.49 -11.49
N ASP A 121 17.78 -3.67 -11.11
CA ASP A 121 18.84 -2.73 -11.48
C ASP A 121 19.09 -2.63 -12.98
N ALA A 122 18.71 -3.68 -13.73
CA ALA A 122 18.80 -3.75 -15.18
C ALA A 122 17.99 -2.67 -15.93
N PHE A 123 16.98 -2.06 -15.29
CA PHE A 123 16.24 -0.93 -15.87
C PHE A 123 17.01 0.40 -15.83
N GLY A 124 18.17 0.44 -15.15
CA GLY A 124 19.06 1.59 -15.16
C GLY A 124 18.49 2.82 -14.47
N GLU A 125 18.92 3.99 -14.96
CA GLU A 125 18.57 5.31 -14.43
C GLU A 125 17.09 5.65 -14.61
N GLY A 126 16.50 6.32 -13.60
CA GLY A 126 15.09 6.73 -13.61
C GLY A 126 14.12 5.68 -13.07
N ARG A 127 14.56 4.43 -12.87
CA ARG A 127 13.67 3.33 -12.44
C ARG A 127 12.99 3.61 -11.10
N ASP A 128 13.72 4.24 -10.19
CA ASP A 128 13.24 4.54 -8.85
C ASP A 128 12.23 5.72 -8.81
N PHE A 129 11.92 6.33 -9.95
CA PHE A 129 10.87 7.35 -10.09
C PHE A 129 9.56 6.80 -10.68
N VAL A 130 9.53 5.58 -11.21
CA VAL A 130 8.32 5.03 -11.87
C VAL A 130 7.10 5.05 -10.95
N CYS A 131 7.26 4.64 -9.69
CA CYS A 131 6.17 4.69 -8.71
C CYS A 131 5.77 6.14 -8.36
N LEU A 132 6.71 7.09 -8.39
CA LEU A 132 6.42 8.50 -8.15
C LEU A 132 5.60 9.13 -9.28
N HIS A 133 5.90 8.82 -10.55
CA HIS A 133 5.06 9.27 -11.68
C HIS A 133 3.61 8.82 -11.52
N VAL A 134 3.40 7.57 -11.08
CA VAL A 134 2.06 7.03 -10.81
C VAL A 134 1.38 7.77 -9.66
N LEU A 135 2.07 8.05 -8.55
CA LEU A 135 1.50 8.82 -7.45
C LEU A 135 1.14 10.25 -7.88
N LEU A 136 2.03 10.92 -8.61
CA LEU A 136 1.81 12.27 -9.13
C LEU A 136 0.59 12.35 -10.05
N SER A 137 0.30 11.30 -10.82
CA SER A 137 -0.88 11.23 -11.70
C SER A 137 -2.22 11.45 -10.98
N ARG A 138 -2.24 11.30 -9.64
CA ARG A 138 -3.44 11.42 -8.81
C ARG A 138 -3.47 12.69 -7.95
N VAL A 139 -2.42 13.51 -7.98
CA VAL A 139 -2.38 14.80 -7.28
C VAL A 139 -3.56 15.70 -7.65
N PRO A 140 -3.94 15.88 -8.94
CA PRO A 140 -5.10 16.70 -9.27
C PRO A 140 -6.41 16.20 -8.62
N ALA A 141 -6.62 14.89 -8.60
CA ALA A 141 -7.80 14.28 -7.99
C ALA A 141 -7.80 14.42 -6.46
N MET A 142 -6.64 14.26 -5.82
CA MET A 142 -6.44 14.48 -4.38
C MET A 142 -6.75 15.93 -4.00
N LEU A 143 -6.23 16.91 -4.75
CA LEU A 143 -6.48 18.34 -4.51
C LEU A 143 -7.97 18.69 -4.69
N ALA A 144 -8.63 18.12 -5.71
CA ALA A 144 -10.06 18.30 -5.91
C ALA A 144 -10.88 17.68 -4.75
N PHE A 145 -10.49 16.50 -4.28
CA PHE A 145 -11.09 15.85 -3.11
C PHE A 145 -10.93 16.72 -1.85
N HIS A 146 -9.71 17.23 -1.59
CA HIS A 146 -9.45 18.12 -0.44
C HIS A 146 -10.31 19.38 -0.50
N ARG A 147 -10.33 20.06 -1.65
CA ARG A 147 -11.16 21.25 -1.87
C ARG A 147 -12.64 20.96 -1.64
N GLY A 148 -13.15 19.85 -2.18
CA GLY A 148 -14.55 19.44 -1.99
C GLY A 148 -14.93 19.14 -0.54
N ARG A 149 -13.95 18.92 0.34
CA ARG A 149 -14.13 18.70 1.78
C ARG A 149 -13.79 19.93 2.62
N GLY A 150 -13.50 21.07 2.00
CA GLY A 150 -13.14 22.31 2.70
C GLY A 150 -11.75 22.27 3.36
N ILE A 151 -10.87 21.35 2.95
CA ILE A 151 -9.50 21.29 3.47
C ILE A 151 -8.70 22.46 2.90
N PRO A 152 -8.04 23.28 3.75
CA PRO A 152 -7.23 24.40 3.28
C PRO A 152 -6.13 23.95 2.32
N HIS A 153 -5.90 24.73 1.25
CA HIS A 153 -4.89 24.40 0.25
C HIS A 153 -3.50 24.14 0.85
N GLN A 154 -3.11 24.93 1.86
CA GLN A 154 -1.84 24.74 2.55
C GLN A 154 -1.71 23.37 3.22
N VAL A 155 -2.78 22.84 3.81
CA VAL A 155 -2.78 21.48 4.40
C VAL A 155 -2.54 20.42 3.32
N SER A 156 -3.09 20.61 2.12
CA SER A 156 -2.82 19.71 0.99
C SER A 156 -1.35 19.75 0.57
N LEU A 157 -0.74 20.94 0.49
CA LEU A 157 0.68 21.09 0.15
C LEU A 157 1.57 20.49 1.24
N ASP A 158 1.30 20.78 2.51
CA ASP A 158 2.03 20.23 3.64
C ASP A 158 1.96 18.69 3.64
N THR A 159 0.79 18.13 3.30
CA THR A 159 0.58 16.68 3.16
C THR A 159 1.39 16.11 1.99
N LEU A 160 1.49 16.83 0.87
CA LEU A 160 2.27 16.40 -0.30
C LEU A 160 3.79 16.60 -0.15
N ASP A 161 4.26 17.38 0.83
CA ASP A 161 5.70 17.60 1.10
C ASP A 161 6.44 16.29 1.44
N ASP A 162 5.73 15.24 1.85
CA ASP A 162 6.29 13.90 2.00
C ASP A 162 6.89 13.36 0.69
N LEU A 163 6.40 13.79 -0.48
CA LEU A 163 7.00 13.44 -1.76
C LEU A 163 8.49 13.88 -1.81
N ARG A 164 8.76 15.11 -1.34
CA ARG A 164 10.13 15.64 -1.23
C ARG A 164 10.93 14.91 -0.15
N LEU A 165 10.31 14.66 1.00
CA LEU A 165 10.95 13.95 2.12
C LEU A 165 11.45 12.57 1.69
N TRP A 166 10.61 11.79 1.01
CA TRP A 166 10.95 10.42 0.64
C TRP A 166 11.88 10.34 -0.58
N SER A 167 11.91 11.36 -1.44
CA SER A 167 12.99 11.51 -2.44
C SER A 167 14.33 11.86 -1.79
N ALA A 168 14.35 12.73 -0.78
CA ALA A 168 15.57 13.06 -0.03
C ALA A 168 16.08 11.84 0.76
N ASP A 169 15.19 11.10 1.41
CA ASP A 169 15.51 9.86 2.13
C ASP A 169 16.07 8.79 1.18
N HIS A 170 15.47 8.63 0.00
CA HIS A 170 15.97 7.73 -1.04
C HIS A 170 17.42 8.06 -1.40
N ARG A 171 17.70 9.34 -1.71
CA ARG A 171 19.05 9.80 -2.03
C ARG A 171 20.03 9.58 -0.87
N ARG A 172 19.63 9.91 0.35
CA ARG A 172 20.44 9.71 1.54
C ARG A 172 20.82 8.24 1.76
N LYS A 173 19.89 7.31 1.51
CA LYS A 173 20.11 5.87 1.73
C LYS A 173 20.81 5.16 0.58
N ARG A 174 20.65 5.64 -0.66
CA ARG A 174 21.13 4.93 -1.86
C ARG A 174 22.20 5.66 -2.64
N GLY A 175 22.42 6.94 -2.37
CA GLY A 175 23.36 7.79 -3.10
C GLY A 175 22.87 8.26 -4.48
N THR A 176 21.70 7.83 -4.93
CA THR A 176 21.14 8.12 -6.26
C THR A 176 19.83 8.90 -6.17
N ALA A 177 19.45 9.60 -7.24
CA ALA A 177 18.13 10.21 -7.36
C ALA A 177 17.05 9.11 -7.48
N GLY A 178 15.90 9.33 -6.86
CA GLY A 178 14.78 8.39 -6.89
C GLY A 178 13.74 8.70 -5.81
N PHE A 179 12.85 7.74 -5.57
CA PHE A 179 11.77 7.86 -4.61
C PHE A 179 11.62 6.58 -3.77
N SER A 180 11.18 6.74 -2.53
CA SER A 180 10.96 5.63 -1.59
C SER A 180 9.56 5.70 -0.99
N ASN A 181 9.11 4.59 -0.39
CA ASN A 181 7.83 4.49 0.33
C ASN A 181 6.57 4.85 -0.47
N PRO A 182 6.41 4.36 -1.72
CA PRO A 182 5.18 4.60 -2.47
C PRO A 182 3.92 4.06 -1.78
N GLY A 183 4.02 2.97 -1.02
CA GLY A 183 2.91 2.44 -0.21
C GLY A 183 2.44 3.41 0.88
N TRP A 184 3.35 4.18 1.47
CA TRP A 184 3.00 5.22 2.45
C TRP A 184 2.32 6.42 1.78
N LEU A 185 2.86 6.88 0.65
CA LEU A 185 2.26 8.00 -0.09
C LEU A 185 0.91 7.67 -0.71
N THR A 186 0.57 6.39 -0.93
CA THR A 186 -0.80 6.00 -1.29
C THR A 186 -1.81 6.63 -0.33
N ASN A 187 -1.55 6.60 0.99
CA ASN A 187 -2.46 7.17 2.00
C ASN A 187 -2.68 8.69 1.85
N HIS A 188 -1.65 9.40 1.40
CA HIS A 188 -1.69 10.85 1.17
C HIS A 188 -2.52 11.15 -0.07
N ILE A 189 -2.24 10.42 -1.15
CA ILE A 189 -2.91 10.56 -2.44
C ILE A 189 -4.40 10.23 -2.36
N VAL A 190 -4.79 9.21 -1.59
CA VAL A 190 -6.21 8.83 -1.44
C VAL A 190 -6.97 9.66 -0.39
N GLY A 191 -6.31 10.63 0.24
CA GLY A 191 -6.93 11.53 1.22
C GLY A 191 -7.22 10.87 2.57
N ARG A 192 -6.42 9.89 2.98
CA ARG A 192 -6.50 9.26 4.32
C ARG A 192 -5.64 9.98 5.35
N ILE A 193 -4.50 10.52 4.92
CA ILE A 193 -3.55 11.22 5.78
C ILE A 193 -3.59 12.73 5.51
N PHE A 194 -3.50 13.49 6.61
CA PHE A 194 -3.38 14.94 6.59
C PHE A 194 -2.24 15.38 7.49
N ARG A 195 -1.34 16.22 6.97
CA ARG A 195 -0.32 16.88 7.80
C ARG A 195 -0.88 18.18 8.36
N ILE A 196 -0.90 18.29 9.69
CA ILE A 196 -1.32 19.50 10.40
C ILE A 196 -0.22 19.89 11.38
N GLY A 197 0.52 20.93 11.03
CA GLY A 197 1.72 21.34 11.75
C GLY A 197 2.83 20.29 11.62
N ARG A 198 3.30 19.77 12.76
CA ARG A 198 4.42 18.81 12.81
C ARG A 198 4.00 17.35 12.73
N LEU A 199 2.70 17.06 12.80
CA LEU A 199 2.16 15.71 12.87
C LEU A 199 1.31 15.40 11.65
N GLN A 200 1.23 14.12 11.33
CA GLN A 200 0.32 13.57 10.35
C GLN A 200 -0.78 12.78 11.05
N TYR A 201 -1.99 12.89 10.54
CA TYR A 201 -3.18 12.27 11.09
C TYR A 201 -3.79 11.32 10.04
N ASP A 202 -3.82 10.02 10.33
CA ASP A 202 -4.38 8.96 9.47
C ASP A 202 -5.80 8.59 9.92
N LEU A 203 -6.74 8.64 8.99
CA LEU A 203 -8.10 8.16 9.21
C LEU A 203 -8.15 6.64 9.02
N GLY A 204 -8.33 5.92 10.12
CA GLY A 204 -8.26 4.46 10.12
C GLY A 204 -9.32 3.78 10.97
N THR A 205 -9.23 2.46 10.99
CA THR A 205 -9.94 1.60 11.93
C THR A 205 -8.93 0.87 12.79
N PHE A 206 -9.25 0.70 14.07
CA PHE A 206 -8.42 -0.03 15.01
C PHE A 206 -8.41 -1.50 14.64
N SER A 207 -7.24 -2.06 14.28
CA SER A 207 -7.14 -3.42 13.76
C SER A 207 -6.66 -4.45 14.79
N TYR A 208 -6.16 -3.99 15.93
CA TYR A 208 -5.62 -4.86 16.97
C TYR A 208 -6.73 -5.63 17.69
N ALA A 209 -6.46 -6.90 18.00
CA ALA A 209 -7.31 -7.73 18.84
C ALA A 209 -7.09 -7.36 20.32
N VAL A 210 -7.55 -6.17 20.69
CA VAL A 210 -7.48 -5.62 22.04
C VAL A 210 -8.81 -4.94 22.34
N HIS A 211 -9.31 -5.13 23.56
CA HIS A 211 -10.50 -4.46 24.07
C HIS A 211 -10.10 -3.51 25.19
N VAL A 212 -10.37 -2.22 25.03
CA VAL A 212 -10.03 -1.20 26.02
C VAL A 212 -11.28 -0.76 26.75
N PHE A 213 -11.24 -0.88 28.07
CA PHE A 213 -12.31 -0.50 28.96
C PHE A 213 -11.91 0.70 29.81
N ARG A 214 -12.87 1.58 30.06
CA ARG A 214 -12.71 2.72 30.95
C ARG A 214 -13.69 2.61 32.11
N HIS A 215 -13.18 2.78 33.32
CA HIS A 215 -14.02 2.83 34.50
C HIS A 215 -14.87 4.11 34.47
N ARG A 216 -16.17 3.99 34.73
CA ARG A 216 -17.13 5.09 34.57
C ARG A 216 -16.87 6.23 35.55
N LEU A 217 -16.55 5.92 36.80
CA LEU A 217 -16.35 6.92 37.87
C LEU A 217 -14.95 7.54 37.85
N ASP A 218 -13.91 6.75 38.12
CA ASP A 218 -12.53 7.26 38.28
C ASP A 218 -11.70 7.33 36.98
N ARG A 219 -12.29 6.94 35.84
CA ARG A 219 -11.67 7.04 34.51
C ARG A 219 -10.40 6.20 34.31
N ARG A 220 -10.09 5.25 35.20
CA ARG A 220 -9.03 4.27 34.99
C ARG A 220 -9.27 3.50 33.69
N VAL A 221 -8.19 3.12 33.01
CA VAL A 221 -8.24 2.40 31.74
C VAL A 221 -7.56 1.04 31.89
N VAL A 222 -8.23 0.00 31.42
CA VAL A 222 -7.69 -1.36 31.33
C VAL A 222 -7.82 -1.83 29.89
N ALA A 223 -6.72 -2.30 29.32
CA ALA A 223 -6.73 -2.97 28.03
C ALA A 223 -6.67 -4.49 28.28
N LEU A 224 -7.56 -5.24 27.63
CA LEU A 224 -7.61 -6.70 27.66
C LEU A 224 -7.19 -7.24 26.29
N ALA A 225 -6.34 -8.26 26.30
CA ALA A 225 -5.97 -8.99 25.09
C ALA A 225 -7.19 -9.69 24.48
N GLY A 226 -7.16 -9.90 23.17
CA GLY A 226 -8.20 -10.63 22.45
C GLY A 226 -8.18 -12.12 22.77
N ASP A 227 -9.25 -12.80 22.36
CA ASP A 227 -9.41 -14.24 22.59
C ASP A 227 -8.43 -15.07 21.75
N ALA A 228 -8.04 -16.24 22.27
CA ALA A 228 -7.23 -17.25 21.59
C ALA A 228 -5.90 -16.72 21.01
N GLN A 229 -5.23 -15.82 21.71
CA GLN A 229 -3.92 -15.30 21.32
C GLN A 229 -2.82 -15.91 22.18
N ARG A 230 -1.73 -16.36 21.56
CA ARG A 230 -0.59 -16.94 22.27
C ARG A 230 0.47 -15.89 22.60
N PHE A 231 0.88 -15.87 23.86
CA PHE A 231 1.97 -15.04 24.38
C PHE A 231 3.00 -15.92 25.07
N ARG A 232 4.25 -15.47 25.09
CA ARG A 232 5.34 -16.10 25.85
C ARG A 232 5.14 -15.88 27.36
N ALA A 233 5.91 -16.56 28.20
CA ALA A 233 5.83 -16.39 29.65
C ALA A 233 6.05 -14.94 30.14
N ASP A 234 6.78 -14.12 29.38
CA ASP A 234 7.04 -12.70 29.66
C ASP A 234 5.92 -11.75 29.16
N GLY A 235 4.84 -12.29 28.59
CA GLY A 235 3.70 -11.53 28.09
C GLY A 235 3.89 -10.88 26.72
N GLN A 236 5.00 -11.16 26.03
CA GLN A 236 5.22 -10.72 24.65
C GLN A 236 4.59 -11.71 23.66
N CYS A 237 4.23 -11.23 22.46
CA CYS A 237 3.64 -12.09 21.42
C CYS A 237 4.57 -13.27 21.09
N ASP A 238 4.03 -14.49 21.13
CA ASP A 238 4.78 -15.70 20.76
C ASP A 238 5.02 -15.72 19.23
N GLY A 239 6.27 -15.91 18.81
CA GLY A 239 6.68 -15.87 17.41
C GLY A 239 7.11 -14.50 16.89
N ALA A 240 6.93 -13.42 17.66
CA ALA A 240 7.44 -12.11 17.28
C ALA A 240 8.97 -12.15 17.12
N ASN A 241 9.46 -11.68 15.96
CA ASN A 241 10.88 -11.75 15.56
C ASN A 241 11.48 -13.17 15.58
N GLY A 242 10.65 -14.21 15.38
CA GLY A 242 11.08 -15.60 15.40
C GLY A 242 11.40 -16.14 16.81
N ILE A 243 11.08 -15.39 17.86
CA ILE A 243 11.31 -15.80 19.25
C ILE A 243 10.04 -16.44 19.78
N THR A 244 10.14 -17.71 20.19
CA THR A 244 9.01 -18.48 20.70
C THR A 244 9.23 -19.01 22.11
N ASP A 245 8.14 -19.36 22.79
CA ASP A 245 8.17 -20.01 24.09
C ASP A 245 7.21 -21.22 24.12
N PRO A 246 7.64 -22.38 23.59
CA PRO A 246 6.76 -23.53 23.42
C PRO A 246 6.28 -24.13 24.74
N THR A 247 7.07 -24.00 25.82
CA THR A 247 6.80 -24.62 27.12
C THR A 247 6.20 -23.66 28.13
N GLY A 248 6.65 -22.41 28.14
CA GLY A 248 6.23 -21.38 29.09
C GLY A 248 5.11 -20.47 28.58
N GLY A 249 4.79 -20.49 27.29
CA GLY A 249 3.73 -19.67 26.71
C GLY A 249 2.33 -19.98 27.28
N PHE A 250 1.42 -19.04 27.10
CA PHE A 250 0.01 -19.16 27.47
C PHE A 250 -0.90 -18.58 26.39
N GLU A 251 -2.14 -19.05 26.38
CA GLU A 251 -3.18 -18.57 25.49
C GLU A 251 -4.16 -17.71 26.29
N THR A 252 -4.55 -16.56 25.73
CA THR A 252 -5.51 -15.66 26.34
C THR A 252 -6.93 -16.13 26.09
N ARG A 253 -7.80 -15.84 27.06
CA ARG A 253 -9.25 -15.89 26.90
C ARG A 253 -9.87 -14.51 26.99
N PHE A 254 -10.88 -14.24 26.19
CA PHE A 254 -11.71 -13.05 26.33
C PHE A 254 -13.18 -13.41 26.19
N GLU A 255 -13.95 -13.14 27.23
CA GLU A 255 -15.39 -13.42 27.28
C GLU A 255 -16.13 -12.20 27.81
N ARG A 256 -17.24 -11.85 27.16
CA ARG A 256 -18.09 -10.73 27.56
C ARG A 256 -19.54 -11.17 27.65
N SER A 257 -20.15 -10.93 28.81
CA SER A 257 -21.55 -11.19 29.08
C SER A 257 -22.24 -9.95 29.67
N SER A 258 -23.52 -10.09 30.04
CA SER A 258 -24.25 -9.06 30.77
C SER A 258 -23.77 -8.88 32.21
N THR A 259 -23.03 -9.83 32.77
CA THR A 259 -22.63 -9.85 34.19
C THR A 259 -21.12 -9.76 34.41
N SER A 260 -20.29 -10.14 33.43
CA SER A 260 -18.83 -10.02 33.54
C SER A 260 -18.18 -9.70 32.19
N ILE A 261 -17.06 -8.98 32.26
CA ILE A 261 -16.05 -8.87 31.21
C ILE A 261 -14.80 -9.57 31.74
N HIS A 262 -14.48 -10.74 31.22
CA HIS A 262 -13.36 -11.56 31.64
C HIS A 262 -12.25 -11.51 30.59
N GLY A 263 -11.01 -11.26 31.00
CA GLY A 263 -9.88 -11.39 30.09
C GLY A 263 -8.52 -11.01 30.67
N HIS A 264 -7.47 -11.21 29.86
CA HIS A 264 -6.08 -11.00 30.27
C HIS A 264 -5.67 -9.54 30.10
N PRO A 265 -5.27 -8.83 31.17
CA PRO A 265 -4.91 -7.43 31.09
C PRO A 265 -3.54 -7.23 30.43
N ILE A 266 -3.41 -6.13 29.71
CA ILE A 266 -2.16 -5.63 29.14
C ILE A 266 -1.59 -4.60 30.11
N SER A 267 -0.36 -4.83 30.56
CA SER A 267 0.36 -3.92 31.45
C SER A 267 0.72 -2.60 30.76
N THR A 268 1.06 -1.59 31.56
CA THR A 268 1.55 -0.28 31.05
C THR A 268 2.85 -0.37 30.26
N ARG A 269 3.56 -1.51 30.31
CA ARG A 269 4.75 -1.80 29.49
C ARG A 269 4.43 -2.58 28.21
N GLY A 270 3.15 -2.85 27.94
CA GLY A 270 2.72 -3.58 26.74
C GLY A 270 2.86 -5.10 26.83
N ALA A 271 3.11 -5.67 28.01
CA ALA A 271 3.12 -7.13 28.22
C ALA A 271 1.74 -7.61 28.71
N VAL A 272 1.24 -8.68 28.10
CA VAL A 272 0.01 -9.37 28.55
C VAL A 272 0.28 -10.13 29.83
N LEU A 273 -0.59 -9.97 30.83
CA LEU A 273 -0.49 -10.70 32.09
C LEU A 273 -1.18 -12.06 31.98
N ARG A 274 -0.54 -13.08 32.57
CA ARG A 274 -1.06 -14.46 32.57
C ARG A 274 -2.37 -14.59 33.32
N ASP A 275 -2.52 -13.87 34.43
CA ASP A 275 -3.72 -13.99 35.25
C ASP A 275 -4.81 -13.06 34.72
N PRO A 276 -6.00 -13.59 34.37
CA PRO A 276 -7.10 -12.77 33.89
C PRO A 276 -7.74 -11.97 35.02
N VAL A 277 -8.52 -10.97 34.62
CA VAL A 277 -9.34 -10.14 35.51
C VAL A 277 -10.79 -10.20 35.08
N ASP A 278 -11.69 -10.01 36.05
CA ASP A 278 -13.12 -9.83 35.84
C ASP A 278 -13.49 -8.37 36.13
N LEU A 279 -14.05 -7.71 35.12
CA LEU A 279 -14.51 -6.32 35.22
C LEU A 279 -16.06 -6.29 35.22
N PRO A 280 -16.71 -5.70 36.24
CA PRO A 280 -18.16 -5.54 36.25
C PRO A 280 -18.65 -4.64 35.11
N PRO A 281 -19.57 -5.08 34.22
CA PRO A 281 -20.08 -4.25 33.12
C PRO A 281 -20.82 -2.99 33.59
N SER A 282 -21.30 -2.96 34.84
CA SER A 282 -21.88 -1.77 35.47
C SER A 282 -20.87 -0.63 35.61
N ASP A 283 -19.61 -0.98 35.86
CA ASP A 283 -18.56 -0.04 36.26
C ASP A 283 -17.63 0.31 35.10
N TRP A 284 -17.62 -0.50 34.04
CA TRP A 284 -16.70 -0.39 32.92
C TRP A 284 -17.43 -0.23 31.58
N GLU A 285 -16.95 0.69 30.75
CA GLU A 285 -17.43 0.91 29.39
C GLU A 285 -16.34 0.55 28.38
N CYS A 286 -16.70 -0.16 27.30
CA CYS A 286 -15.79 -0.38 26.18
C CYS A 286 -15.60 0.95 25.43
N VAL A 287 -14.36 1.41 25.31
CA VAL A 287 -14.02 2.69 24.65
C VAL A 287 -13.19 2.51 23.39
N LEU A 288 -12.62 1.33 23.15
CA LEU A 288 -11.90 1.00 21.94
C LEU A 288 -11.88 -0.51 21.74
N GLU A 289 -12.24 -0.95 20.54
CA GLU A 289 -12.11 -2.35 20.13
C GLU A 289 -11.89 -2.44 18.62
N LYS A 290 -11.56 -3.65 18.14
CA LYS A 290 -11.33 -3.90 16.73
C LYS A 290 -12.50 -3.39 15.88
N GLY A 291 -12.18 -2.62 14.85
CA GLY A 291 -13.15 -1.99 13.94
C GLY A 291 -13.56 -0.57 14.31
N ALA A 292 -13.25 -0.11 15.53
CA ALA A 292 -13.52 1.27 15.93
C ALA A 292 -12.77 2.26 15.04
N HIS A 293 -13.42 3.37 14.67
CA HIS A 293 -12.75 4.46 13.95
C HIS A 293 -11.72 5.14 14.86
N VAL A 294 -10.51 5.33 14.34
CA VAL A 294 -9.41 5.94 15.07
C VAL A 294 -8.69 6.97 14.21
N LEU A 295 -8.06 7.90 14.90
CA LEU A 295 -7.11 8.83 14.30
C LEU A 295 -5.69 8.35 14.64
N GLY A 296 -5.02 7.76 13.66
CA GLY A 296 -3.61 7.43 13.76
C GLY A 296 -2.77 8.71 13.77
N VAL A 297 -1.70 8.73 14.55
CA VAL A 297 -0.77 9.88 14.60
C VAL A 297 0.61 9.40 14.16
N HIS A 298 1.18 10.11 13.19
CA HIS A 298 2.48 9.82 12.62
C HIS A 298 3.39 11.04 12.68
N ILE A 299 4.69 10.78 12.78
CA ILE A 299 5.74 11.78 12.66
C ILE A 299 6.32 11.60 11.25
N PRO A 300 6.29 12.64 10.40
CA PRO A 300 6.93 12.62 9.08
C PRO A 300 8.41 12.25 9.16
#